data_AF-A0A0G4MXC0-F1
#
_entry.id   AF-A0A0G4MXC0-F1
#
_cell.length_a   1.000
_cell.length_b   1.000
_cell.length_c   1.000
_cell.angle_alpha   90.00
_cell.angle_beta   90.00
_cell.angle_gamma   90.00
#
_symmetry.space_group_name_H-M   'P 1'
#
loop_
_entity.id
_entity.type
_entity.pdbx_description
1 polymer ?
#
loop_
_entity_poly.entity_id
_entity_poly.type
_entity_poly.pdbx_seq_one_letter_code
_entity_poly.pdbx_strand_id
1 'polypeptide(L)'
;MAAVEIPSLPDPGPSDGSKPSESIEERCFSAALICLEGHYTSSPPMGPMTANKVSGMIAKTLEKTHTFKHVRESLARNVAIWIWLTRIFGAAIPNLTTRSVGPLSSLNDPEKGVSPQESTALIVKNQVNLKDDLQILNKLMHIARNLLVTSEPEVPQDICAAVHFDQMVYQTIILCVNVTSKGYDGEILDETSRAKLNEITDLYKKLLVTSLQQAHNWIAKNDRNKMSFWYDVLFDEDAQLDDPQEGMGDGSGFRVDIAKTEIQNWLERNSRMCDAARKLLTDYSQHQSHRPPGVLAPIAPLAWNWFPEGQVKIRADNVKEGEKFTPKWDLDITDKFEQDRAYGRVSREIDTWWMRARDANYDDWVVPMPSVDASPH
;
A
#
# COMPACT_ATOMS: atom_id res chain seq x y z
N MET A 1 -63.53 5.47 -17.82
CA MET A 1 -62.33 5.09 -17.05
C MET A 1 -61.45 4.27 -17.97
N ALA A 2 -60.41 4.88 -18.53
CA ALA A 2 -59.47 4.22 -19.43
C ALA A 2 -58.27 3.73 -18.62
N ALA A 3 -57.89 2.46 -18.79
CA ALA A 3 -56.72 1.87 -18.17
C ALA A 3 -55.44 2.44 -18.82
N VAL A 4 -54.50 2.87 -17.98
CA VAL A 4 -53.19 3.36 -18.40
C VAL A 4 -52.26 2.16 -18.52
N GLU A 5 -51.75 1.89 -19.73
CA GLU A 5 -50.68 0.91 -19.96
C GLU A 5 -49.35 1.47 -19.45
N ILE A 6 -48.68 0.70 -18.60
CA ILE A 6 -47.33 0.99 -18.10
C ILE A 6 -46.33 0.45 -19.13
N PRO A 7 -45.36 1.24 -19.63
CA PRO A 7 -44.39 0.75 -20.60
C PRO A 7 -43.49 -0.32 -19.99
N SER A 8 -43.43 -1.49 -20.62
CA SER A 8 -42.49 -2.55 -20.29
C SER A 8 -41.05 -2.09 -20.52
N LEU A 9 -40.18 -2.30 -19.53
CA LEU A 9 -38.74 -2.09 -19.65
C LEU A 9 -38.17 -2.89 -20.83
N PRO A 10 -37.18 -2.34 -21.57
CA PRO A 10 -36.60 -3.02 -22.71
C PRO A 10 -35.89 -4.29 -22.26
N ASP A 11 -36.20 -5.38 -22.97
CA ASP A 11 -35.59 -6.70 -22.82
C ASP A 11 -34.06 -6.56 -22.96
N PRO A 12 -33.24 -7.10 -22.05
CA PRO A 12 -31.79 -7.07 -22.22
C PRO A 12 -31.46 -7.89 -23.48
N GLY A 13 -31.06 -7.17 -24.53
CA GLY A 13 -30.63 -7.78 -25.78
C GLY A 13 -29.52 -8.82 -25.58
N PRO A 14 -29.32 -9.73 -26.56
CA PRO A 14 -28.41 -10.85 -26.42
C PRO A 14 -27.01 -10.35 -26.06
N SER A 15 -26.45 -10.91 -25.00
CA SER A 15 -25.10 -10.58 -24.52
C SER A 15 -24.09 -10.85 -25.64
N ASP A 16 -23.36 -9.82 -26.05
CA ASP A 16 -22.26 -9.95 -26.97
C ASP A 16 -21.23 -10.94 -26.40
N GLY A 17 -21.02 -12.06 -27.10
CA GLY A 17 -20.29 -13.25 -26.65
C GLY A 17 -18.76 -13.09 -26.59
N SER A 18 -18.27 -11.87 -26.38
CA SER A 18 -16.85 -11.51 -26.47
C SER A 18 -16.14 -11.34 -25.13
N LYS A 19 -16.85 -11.42 -24.00
CA LYS A 19 -16.25 -11.34 -22.65
C LYS A 19 -16.42 -12.66 -21.91
N PRO A 20 -15.35 -13.26 -21.33
CA PRO A 20 -15.55 -14.32 -20.36
C PRO A 20 -16.42 -13.75 -19.24
N SER A 21 -17.58 -14.36 -19.04
CA SER A 21 -18.50 -13.97 -17.97
C SER A 21 -17.76 -14.07 -16.63
N GLU A 22 -17.77 -13.00 -15.83
CA GLU A 22 -17.23 -13.03 -14.46
C GLU A 22 -17.65 -14.31 -13.74
N SER A 23 -16.69 -14.96 -13.08
CA SER A 23 -16.93 -16.18 -12.32
C SER A 23 -17.92 -15.93 -11.17
N ILE A 24 -18.51 -17.02 -10.67
CA ILE A 24 -19.42 -16.93 -9.52
C ILE A 24 -18.67 -16.39 -8.30
N GLU A 25 -17.41 -16.78 -8.12
CA GLU A 25 -16.52 -16.29 -7.08
C GLU A 25 -16.31 -14.77 -7.16
N GLU A 26 -16.00 -14.25 -8.35
CA GLU A 26 -15.81 -12.80 -8.58
C GLU A 26 -17.09 -12.02 -8.27
N ARG A 27 -18.24 -12.48 -8.76
CA ARG A 27 -19.53 -11.82 -8.51
C ARG A 27 -19.89 -11.84 -7.03
N CYS A 28 -19.73 -12.99 -6.37
CA CYS A 28 -20.02 -13.10 -4.94
C CYS A 28 -19.11 -12.18 -4.13
N PHE A 29 -17.80 -12.20 -4.39
CA PHE A 29 -16.89 -11.37 -3.62
C PHE A 29 -17.12 -9.88 -3.89
N SER A 30 -17.31 -9.48 -5.15
CA SER A 30 -17.62 -8.09 -5.51
C SER A 30 -18.90 -7.58 -4.85
N ALA A 31 -19.96 -8.41 -4.77
CA ALA A 31 -21.18 -8.05 -4.07
C ALA A 31 -20.95 -7.80 -2.56
N ALA A 32 -20.08 -8.59 -1.93
CA ALA A 32 -19.70 -8.37 -0.53
C ALA A 32 -18.88 -7.09 -0.37
N LEU A 33 -17.94 -6.83 -1.28
CA LEU A 33 -17.10 -5.63 -1.27
C LEU A 33 -17.91 -4.34 -1.46
N ILE A 34 -18.90 -4.34 -2.35
CA ILE A 34 -19.82 -3.20 -2.54
C ILE A 34 -20.54 -2.87 -1.23
N CYS A 35 -21.07 -3.89 -0.54
CA CYS A 35 -21.76 -3.69 0.74
C CYS A 35 -20.81 -3.14 1.82
N LEU A 36 -19.56 -3.61 1.85
CA LEU A 36 -18.55 -3.16 2.80
C LEU A 36 -18.12 -1.72 2.55
N GLU A 37 -17.92 -1.34 1.30
CA GLU A 37 -17.58 0.03 0.96
C GLU A 37 -18.70 1.00 1.38
N GLY A 38 -19.97 0.65 1.10
CA GLY A 38 -21.12 1.42 1.59
C GLY A 38 -21.19 1.49 3.12
N HIS A 39 -20.82 0.42 3.83
CA HIS A 39 -20.75 0.42 5.29
C HIS A 39 -19.69 1.38 5.84
N TYR A 40 -18.46 1.30 5.34
CA TYR A 40 -17.36 2.14 5.85
C TYR A 40 -17.50 3.61 5.46
N THR A 41 -18.18 3.91 4.36
CA THR A 41 -18.51 5.28 3.93
C THR A 41 -19.83 5.81 4.50
N SER A 42 -20.54 5.00 5.31
CA SER A 42 -21.86 5.33 5.86
C SER A 42 -22.93 5.64 4.79
N SER A 43 -22.82 5.01 3.62
CA SER A 43 -23.71 5.27 2.47
C SER A 43 -24.01 3.99 1.64
N PRO A 44 -25.03 3.19 2.01
CA PRO A 44 -25.72 3.15 3.30
C PRO A 44 -25.02 2.19 4.29
N PRO A 45 -25.13 2.43 5.60
CA PRO A 45 -24.62 1.49 6.59
C PRO A 45 -25.35 0.14 6.50
N MET A 46 -24.60 -0.96 6.60
CA MET A 46 -25.19 -2.30 6.68
C MET A 46 -25.96 -2.52 7.98
N GLY A 47 -27.19 -3.03 7.87
CA GLY A 47 -27.93 -3.59 9.00
C GLY A 47 -27.43 -4.98 9.40
N PRO A 48 -27.82 -5.50 10.59
CA PRO A 48 -27.27 -6.75 11.16
C PRO A 48 -27.43 -7.99 10.26
N MET A 49 -28.56 -8.13 9.57
CA MET A 49 -28.79 -9.27 8.66
C MET A 49 -27.85 -9.23 7.44
N THR A 50 -27.64 -8.03 6.87
CA THR A 50 -26.72 -7.84 5.76
C THR A 50 -25.29 -8.06 6.21
N ALA A 51 -24.89 -7.52 7.37
CA ALA A 51 -23.57 -7.71 7.95
C ALA A 51 -23.24 -9.20 8.15
N ASN A 52 -24.18 -9.99 8.70
CA ASN A 52 -24.01 -11.43 8.87
C ASN A 52 -23.81 -12.17 7.54
N LYS A 53 -24.61 -11.81 6.52
CA LYS A 53 -24.51 -12.43 5.18
C LYS A 53 -23.18 -12.08 4.50
N VAL A 54 -22.79 -10.81 4.54
CA VAL A 54 -21.54 -10.30 3.97
C VAL A 54 -20.35 -10.94 4.68
N SER A 55 -20.33 -10.99 6.01
CA SER A 55 -19.29 -11.68 6.78
C SER A 55 -19.14 -13.16 6.37
N GLY A 56 -20.26 -13.86 6.18
CA GLY A 56 -20.27 -15.23 5.67
C GLY A 56 -19.71 -15.37 4.25
N MET A 57 -19.97 -14.40 3.37
CA MET A 57 -19.41 -14.37 2.01
C MET A 57 -17.90 -14.14 2.04
N ILE A 58 -17.43 -13.18 2.85
CA ILE A 58 -15.99 -12.92 3.05
C ILE A 58 -15.28 -14.15 3.61
N ALA A 59 -15.86 -14.83 4.60
CA ALA A 59 -15.29 -16.04 5.18
C ALA A 59 -15.14 -17.16 4.12
N LYS A 60 -16.17 -17.36 3.28
CA LYS A 60 -16.11 -18.34 2.18
C LYS A 60 -15.07 -17.97 1.12
N THR A 61 -14.96 -16.69 0.76
CA THR A 61 -13.93 -16.22 -0.18
C THR A 61 -12.53 -16.44 0.39
N LEU A 62 -12.33 -16.16 1.68
CA LEU A 62 -11.06 -16.42 2.37
C LEU A 62 -10.69 -17.92 2.32
N GLU A 63 -11.62 -18.81 2.63
CA GLU A 63 -11.41 -20.25 2.55
C GLU A 63 -11.07 -20.69 1.12
N LYS A 64 -11.84 -20.21 0.13
CA LYS A 64 -11.60 -20.54 -1.29
C LYS A 64 -10.26 -20.03 -1.80
N THR A 65 -9.88 -18.80 -1.46
CA THR A 65 -8.57 -18.24 -1.85
C THR A 65 -7.42 -18.96 -1.16
N HIS A 66 -7.60 -19.46 0.06
CA HIS A 66 -6.59 -20.31 0.68
C HIS A 66 -6.43 -21.65 -0.08
N THR A 67 -7.54 -22.31 -0.40
CA THR A 67 -7.54 -23.70 -0.87
C THR A 67 -7.35 -23.84 -2.38
N PHE A 68 -8.00 -23.01 -3.19
CA PHE A 68 -8.12 -23.21 -4.64
C PHE A 68 -7.30 -22.20 -5.44
N LYS A 69 -6.25 -22.70 -6.13
CA LYS A 69 -5.38 -21.88 -6.99
C LYS A 69 -6.15 -21.08 -8.05
N HIS A 70 -7.09 -21.72 -8.76
CA HIS A 70 -7.85 -21.05 -9.83
C HIS A 70 -8.71 -19.89 -9.31
N VAL A 71 -9.26 -20.01 -8.09
CA VAL A 71 -10.00 -18.91 -7.45
C VAL A 71 -9.07 -17.75 -7.14
N ARG A 72 -7.89 -18.03 -6.56
CA ARG A 72 -6.89 -16.97 -6.33
C ARG A 72 -6.53 -16.26 -7.63
N GLU A 73 -6.19 -17.01 -8.67
CA GLU A 73 -5.72 -16.44 -9.94
C GLU A 73 -6.82 -15.64 -10.65
N SER A 74 -8.07 -16.07 -10.59
CA SER A 74 -9.21 -15.32 -11.12
C SER A 74 -9.41 -14.00 -10.37
N LEU A 75 -9.52 -14.05 -9.04
CA LEU A 75 -9.74 -12.84 -8.22
C LEU A 75 -8.54 -11.88 -8.28
N ALA A 76 -7.32 -12.40 -8.34
CA ALA A 76 -6.09 -11.62 -8.39
C ALA A 76 -5.94 -10.78 -9.66
N ARG A 77 -6.51 -11.23 -10.79
CA ARG A 77 -6.48 -10.51 -12.07
C ARG A 77 -7.63 -9.52 -12.24
N ASN A 78 -8.59 -9.51 -11.33
CA ASN A 78 -9.74 -8.62 -11.41
C ASN A 78 -9.40 -7.25 -10.81
N VAL A 79 -9.23 -6.24 -11.67
CA VAL A 79 -8.87 -4.87 -11.27
C VAL A 79 -9.91 -4.25 -10.34
N ALA A 80 -11.20 -4.49 -10.56
CA ALA A 80 -12.27 -3.93 -9.74
C ALA A 80 -12.17 -4.37 -8.28
N ILE A 81 -11.81 -5.64 -8.02
CA ILE A 81 -11.63 -6.18 -6.67
C ILE A 81 -10.54 -5.41 -5.92
N TRP A 82 -9.41 -5.12 -6.56
CA TRP A 82 -8.32 -4.35 -5.95
C TRP A 82 -8.72 -2.90 -5.66
N ILE A 83 -9.49 -2.26 -6.55
CA ILE A 83 -10.01 -0.90 -6.31
C ILE A 83 -10.99 -0.92 -5.13
N TRP A 84 -11.89 -1.89 -5.04
CA TRP A 84 -12.79 -2.01 -3.89
C TRP A 84 -12.05 -2.21 -2.58
N LEU A 85 -11.04 -3.10 -2.54
CA LEU A 85 -10.19 -3.29 -1.37
C LEU A 85 -9.52 -1.97 -0.96
N THR A 86 -8.99 -1.22 -1.92
CA THR A 86 -8.38 0.11 -1.66
C THR A 86 -9.38 1.07 -1.04
N ARG A 87 -10.59 1.19 -1.59
CA ARG A 87 -11.64 2.07 -1.06
C ARG A 87 -12.08 1.66 0.34
N ILE A 88 -12.25 0.36 0.59
CA ILE A 88 -12.64 -0.17 1.90
C ILE A 88 -11.61 0.17 2.95
N PHE A 89 -10.33 -0.13 2.70
CA PHE A 89 -9.27 0.19 3.66
C PHE A 89 -9.09 1.71 3.81
N GLY A 90 -9.14 2.47 2.72
CA GLY A 90 -9.07 3.93 2.77
C GLY A 90 -10.19 4.59 3.60
N ALA A 91 -11.39 4.01 3.61
CA ALA A 91 -12.49 4.47 4.46
C ALA A 91 -12.39 3.93 5.91
N ALA A 92 -11.90 2.69 6.08
CA ALA A 92 -11.84 2.03 7.39
C ALA A 92 -10.70 2.56 8.27
N ILE A 93 -9.53 2.86 7.71
CA ILE A 93 -8.34 3.30 8.46
C ILE A 93 -8.60 4.58 9.27
N PRO A 94 -9.15 5.68 8.71
CA PRO A 94 -9.46 6.88 9.49
C PRO A 94 -10.49 6.60 10.60
N ASN A 95 -11.45 5.72 10.33
CA ASN A 95 -12.51 5.35 11.26
C ASN A 95 -11.96 4.53 12.45
N LEU A 96 -11.08 3.57 12.18
CA LEU A 96 -10.35 2.81 13.22
C LEU A 96 -9.43 3.71 14.03
N THR A 97 -8.71 4.61 13.36
CA THR A 97 -7.80 5.57 14.01
C THR A 97 -8.56 6.45 15.00
N THR A 98 -9.66 7.06 14.56
CA THR A 98 -10.49 7.93 15.42
C THR A 98 -11.03 7.21 16.65
N ARG A 99 -11.45 5.95 16.49
CA ARG A 99 -12.04 5.14 17.58
C ARG A 99 -11.02 4.46 18.48
N SER A 100 -9.75 4.38 18.08
CA SER A 100 -8.71 3.69 18.83
C SER A 100 -7.68 4.66 19.40
N VAL A 101 -7.21 5.60 18.59
CA VAL A 101 -6.12 6.52 18.94
C VAL A 101 -6.60 7.96 19.12
N GLY A 102 -7.71 8.35 18.48
CA GLY A 102 -8.25 9.72 18.53
C GLY A 102 -8.15 10.45 17.17
N PRO A 103 -8.59 11.73 17.10
CA PRO A 103 -8.66 12.45 15.83
C PRO A 103 -7.29 12.57 15.16
N LEU A 104 -7.24 12.42 13.83
CA LEU A 104 -6.00 12.57 13.04
C LEU A 104 -5.34 13.95 13.27
N SER A 105 -6.14 15.00 13.47
CA SER A 105 -5.66 16.34 13.79
C SER A 105 -4.89 16.43 15.12
N SER A 106 -5.14 15.50 16.05
CA SER A 106 -4.44 15.41 17.34
C SER A 106 -3.17 14.56 17.26
N LEU A 107 -3.00 13.76 16.20
CA LEU A 107 -1.79 12.95 15.97
C LEU A 107 -0.66 13.77 15.35
N ASN A 108 -1.01 14.80 14.57
CA ASN A 108 -0.05 15.67 13.87
C ASN A 108 0.37 16.91 14.69
N ASP A 109 -0.09 17.03 15.94
CA ASP A 109 0.25 18.12 16.85
C ASP A 109 1.19 17.57 17.95
N PRO A 110 2.49 17.91 17.94
CA PRO A 110 3.47 17.42 18.91
C PRO A 110 3.11 17.71 20.36
N GLU A 111 2.32 18.76 20.62
CA GLU A 111 1.88 19.18 21.96
C GLU A 111 0.49 18.65 22.33
N LYS A 112 -0.28 18.09 21.37
CA LYS A 112 -1.61 17.51 21.59
C LYS A 112 -1.72 16.04 21.21
N GLY A 113 -0.61 15.31 21.24
CA GLY A 113 -0.59 13.87 21.06
C GLY A 113 -1.57 13.17 22.02
N VAL A 114 -2.34 12.21 21.51
CA VAL A 114 -3.29 11.49 22.35
C VAL A 114 -2.54 10.56 23.31
N SER A 115 -2.79 10.75 24.60
CA SER A 115 -2.15 9.97 25.66
C SER A 115 -2.53 8.48 25.59
N PRO A 116 -1.68 7.56 26.07
CA PRO A 116 -2.03 6.15 26.15
C PRO A 116 -3.33 5.88 26.92
N GLN A 117 -3.66 6.72 27.91
CA GLN A 117 -4.87 6.63 28.72
C GLN A 117 -6.14 7.00 27.92
N GLU A 118 -6.08 8.05 27.12
CA GLU A 118 -7.19 8.46 26.24
C GLU A 118 -7.44 7.43 25.14
N SER A 119 -6.38 6.92 24.53
CA SER A 119 -6.43 5.82 23.55
C SER A 119 -7.10 4.58 24.16
N THR A 120 -6.69 4.19 25.37
CA THR A 120 -7.30 3.08 26.12
C THR A 120 -8.80 3.30 26.35
N ALA A 121 -9.20 4.50 26.79
CA ALA A 121 -10.60 4.83 27.02
C ALA A 121 -11.43 4.78 25.72
N LEU A 122 -10.87 5.23 24.59
CA LEU A 122 -11.50 5.17 23.27
C LEU A 122 -11.71 3.73 22.82
N ILE A 123 -10.70 2.87 22.96
CA ILE A 123 -10.80 1.44 22.60
C ILE A 123 -11.89 0.76 23.43
N VAL A 124 -11.89 0.94 24.75
CA VAL A 124 -12.90 0.32 25.64
C VAL A 124 -14.31 0.81 25.32
N LYS A 125 -14.47 2.11 25.02
CA LYS A 125 -15.75 2.72 24.64
C LYS A 125 -16.30 2.16 23.33
N ASN A 126 -15.42 1.90 22.34
CA ASN A 126 -15.82 1.50 21.00
C ASN A 126 -15.64 0.00 20.71
N GLN A 127 -15.38 -0.82 21.74
CA GLN A 127 -14.90 -2.20 21.58
C GLN A 127 -15.76 -3.05 20.64
N VAL A 128 -17.09 -3.00 20.73
CA VAL A 128 -17.98 -3.84 19.89
C VAL A 128 -17.78 -3.54 18.41
N ASN A 129 -17.83 -2.26 18.04
CA ASN A 129 -17.71 -1.85 16.65
C ASN A 129 -16.28 -2.05 16.12
N LEU A 130 -15.26 -1.79 16.96
CA LEU A 130 -13.86 -2.06 16.61
C LEU A 130 -13.63 -3.54 16.36
N LYS A 131 -14.18 -4.41 17.20
CA LYS A 131 -14.06 -5.86 17.04
C LYS A 131 -14.63 -6.32 15.70
N ASP A 132 -15.85 -5.91 15.38
CA ASP A 132 -16.52 -6.33 14.15
C ASP A 132 -15.74 -5.87 12.91
N ASP A 133 -15.30 -4.61 12.89
CA ASP A 133 -14.51 -4.05 11.79
C ASP A 133 -13.16 -4.75 11.63
N LEU A 134 -12.42 -4.90 12.73
CA LEU A 134 -11.11 -5.55 12.70
C LEU A 134 -11.21 -7.01 12.26
N GLN A 135 -12.27 -7.73 12.64
CA GLN A 135 -12.47 -9.12 12.20
C GLN A 135 -12.68 -9.22 10.68
N ILE A 136 -13.44 -8.29 10.09
CA ILE A 136 -13.64 -8.24 8.63
C ILE A 136 -12.35 -7.82 7.93
N LEU A 137 -11.70 -6.76 8.39
CA LEU A 137 -10.46 -6.25 7.78
C LEU A 137 -9.33 -7.27 7.85
N ASN A 138 -9.21 -8.03 8.94
CA ASN A 138 -8.28 -9.16 9.02
C ASN A 138 -8.54 -10.18 7.90
N LYS A 139 -9.80 -10.56 7.66
CA LYS A 139 -10.14 -11.50 6.59
C LYS A 139 -9.86 -10.92 5.20
N LEU A 140 -10.17 -9.65 4.97
CA LEU A 140 -9.87 -8.97 3.70
C LEU A 140 -8.36 -8.88 3.44
N MET A 141 -7.56 -8.54 4.46
CA MET A 141 -6.10 -8.50 4.32
C MET A 141 -5.52 -9.89 4.04
N HIS A 142 -6.06 -10.94 4.68
CA HIS A 142 -5.69 -12.32 4.35
C HIS A 142 -6.03 -12.69 2.90
N ILE A 143 -7.22 -12.30 2.41
CA ILE A 143 -7.60 -12.49 1.01
C ILE A 143 -6.60 -11.77 0.11
N ALA A 144 -6.35 -10.47 0.33
CA ALA A 144 -5.42 -9.67 -0.46
C ALA A 144 -4.01 -10.27 -0.49
N ARG A 145 -3.51 -10.75 0.66
CA ARG A 145 -2.25 -11.48 0.75
C ARG A 145 -2.25 -12.75 -0.09
N ASN A 146 -3.34 -13.51 -0.09
CA ASN A 146 -3.47 -14.73 -0.90
C ASN A 146 -3.49 -14.40 -2.39
N LEU A 147 -4.09 -13.29 -2.82
CA LEU A 147 -4.15 -12.89 -4.23
C LEU A 147 -2.77 -12.60 -4.84
N LEU A 148 -1.74 -12.37 -4.02
CA LEU A 148 -0.35 -12.23 -4.47
C LEU A 148 0.38 -13.58 -4.61
N VAL A 149 -0.24 -14.70 -4.21
CA VAL A 149 0.32 -16.06 -4.29
C VAL A 149 -0.26 -16.77 -5.52
N THR A 150 0.22 -16.37 -6.69
CA THR A 150 -0.17 -16.87 -8.02
C THR A 150 1.04 -17.44 -8.78
N SER A 151 0.80 -18.03 -9.95
CA SER A 151 1.87 -18.48 -10.84
C SER A 151 2.65 -17.34 -11.50
N GLU A 152 1.97 -16.23 -11.77
CA GLU A 152 2.53 -14.97 -12.30
C GLU A 152 2.30 -13.87 -11.24
N PRO A 153 3.13 -13.77 -10.19
CA PRO A 153 2.93 -12.83 -9.09
C PRO A 153 3.08 -11.37 -9.50
N GLU A 154 3.85 -11.07 -10.55
CA GLU A 154 4.04 -9.74 -11.10
C GLU A 154 2.72 -9.09 -11.54
N VAL A 155 1.75 -9.89 -12.01
CA VAL A 155 0.45 -9.38 -12.48
C VAL A 155 -0.36 -8.74 -11.34
N PRO A 156 -0.71 -9.46 -10.25
CA PRO A 156 -1.41 -8.83 -9.12
C PRO A 156 -0.52 -7.86 -8.34
N GLN A 157 0.80 -8.00 -8.33
CA GLN A 157 1.71 -7.02 -7.73
C GLN A 157 1.58 -5.64 -8.41
N ASP A 158 1.60 -5.63 -9.74
CA ASP A 158 1.44 -4.42 -10.54
C ASP A 158 0.03 -3.85 -10.40
N ILE A 159 -1.02 -4.67 -10.44
CA ILE A 159 -2.40 -4.18 -10.23
C ILE A 159 -2.55 -3.57 -8.82
N CYS A 160 -1.99 -4.21 -7.79
CA CYS A 160 -1.96 -3.70 -6.42
C CYS A 160 -1.34 -2.29 -6.36
N ALA A 161 -0.18 -2.11 -7.03
CA ALA A 161 0.50 -0.81 -7.11
C ALA A 161 -0.30 0.23 -7.93
N ALA A 162 -0.92 -0.20 -9.04
CA ALA A 162 -1.71 0.69 -9.90
C ALA A 162 -2.90 1.32 -9.18
N VAL A 163 -3.50 0.60 -8.23
CA VAL A 163 -4.66 1.07 -7.46
C VAL A 163 -4.29 1.67 -6.10
N HIS A 164 -3.00 1.76 -5.74
CA HIS A 164 -2.52 2.18 -4.42
C HIS A 164 -3.02 1.32 -3.24
N PHE A 165 -3.24 0.02 -3.45
CA PHE A 165 -3.57 -0.85 -2.32
C PHE A 165 -2.37 -1.04 -1.38
N ASP A 166 -1.15 -1.02 -1.91
CA ASP A 166 0.10 -1.01 -1.16
C ASP A 166 0.18 0.17 -0.17
N GLN A 167 -0.24 1.37 -0.58
CA GLN A 167 -0.33 2.53 0.30
C GLN A 167 -1.32 2.30 1.44
N MET A 168 -2.47 1.66 1.16
CA MET A 168 -3.43 1.29 2.20
C MET A 168 -2.87 0.25 3.18
N VAL A 169 -2.05 -0.69 2.70
CA VAL A 169 -1.35 -1.66 3.55
C VAL A 169 -0.33 -0.96 4.44
N TYR A 170 0.47 -0.03 3.90
CA TYR A 170 1.43 0.76 4.68
C TYR A 170 0.75 1.58 5.78
N GLN A 171 -0.33 2.30 5.45
CA GLN A 171 -1.13 3.04 6.42
C GLN A 171 -1.77 2.13 7.48
N THR A 172 -2.17 0.91 7.10
CA THR A 172 -2.66 -0.11 8.04
C THR A 172 -1.55 -0.55 9.01
N ILE A 173 -0.32 -0.75 8.52
CA ILE A 173 0.84 -1.11 9.35
C ILE A 173 1.11 -0.01 10.38
N ILE A 174 1.17 1.26 9.97
CA ILE A 174 1.37 2.41 10.87
C ILE A 174 0.31 2.42 11.97
N LEU A 175 -0.97 2.32 11.60
CA LEU A 175 -2.07 2.29 12.57
C LEU A 175 -1.90 1.14 13.57
N CYS A 176 -1.60 -0.07 13.10
CA CYS A 176 -1.44 -1.22 13.99
C CYS A 176 -0.23 -1.06 14.91
N VAL A 177 0.90 -0.52 14.43
CA VAL A 177 2.07 -0.22 15.27
C VAL A 177 1.69 0.83 16.31
N ASN A 178 1.05 1.93 15.92
CA ASN A 178 0.61 2.99 16.84
C ASN A 178 -0.32 2.49 17.95
N VAL A 179 -1.19 1.53 17.65
CA VAL A 179 -2.04 0.91 18.65
C VAL A 179 -1.23 -0.08 19.51
N THR A 180 -0.36 -0.90 18.93
CA THR A 180 0.27 -2.02 19.67
C THR A 180 1.56 -1.66 20.40
N SER A 181 2.25 -0.57 20.02
CA SER A 181 3.53 -0.13 20.61
C SER A 181 3.36 0.70 21.88
N LYS A 182 2.24 1.42 22.00
CA LYS A 182 1.90 2.18 23.20
C LYS A 182 1.60 1.18 24.31
N GLY A 183 2.50 1.06 25.29
CA GLY A 183 2.31 0.22 26.46
C GLY A 183 1.11 0.69 27.27
N TYR A 184 -0.09 0.25 26.90
CA TYR A 184 -1.32 0.63 27.59
C TYR A 184 -1.30 0.06 29.00
N ASP A 185 -1.37 0.95 29.98
CA ASP A 185 -1.33 0.60 31.39
C ASP A 185 -2.65 -0.06 31.82
N GLY A 186 -2.74 -1.37 31.59
CA GLY A 186 -3.86 -2.20 31.97
C GLY A 186 -3.95 -2.47 33.49
N GLU A 187 -2.97 -2.04 34.29
CA GLU A 187 -2.96 -2.22 35.74
C GLU A 187 -4.01 -1.33 36.42
N ILE A 188 -4.31 -0.16 35.84
CA ILE A 188 -5.30 0.81 36.35
C ILE A 188 -6.75 0.43 35.96
N LEU A 189 -6.92 -0.48 35.00
CA LEU A 189 -8.25 -0.89 34.50
C LEU A 189 -8.90 -1.98 35.36
N ASP A 190 -10.23 -1.95 35.43
CA ASP A 190 -11.00 -3.09 35.91
C ASP A 190 -10.87 -4.29 34.95
N GLU A 191 -11.12 -5.50 35.46
CA GLU A 191 -10.92 -6.73 34.69
C GLU A 191 -11.72 -6.77 33.38
N THR A 192 -12.92 -6.17 33.36
CA THR A 192 -13.76 -6.13 32.15
C THR A 192 -13.15 -5.24 31.08
N SER A 193 -12.69 -4.05 31.45
CA SER A 193 -12.05 -3.11 30.52
C SER A 193 -10.72 -3.63 30.02
N ARG A 194 -9.95 -4.30 30.89
CA ARG A 194 -8.71 -4.99 30.52
C ARG A 194 -8.95 -6.08 29.48
N ALA A 195 -9.96 -6.92 29.67
CA ALA A 195 -10.31 -7.98 28.71
C ALA A 195 -10.70 -7.39 27.34
N LYS A 196 -11.49 -6.31 27.32
CA LYS A 196 -11.86 -5.58 26.09
C LYS A 196 -10.64 -5.01 25.36
N LEU A 197 -9.75 -4.35 26.10
CA LEU A 197 -8.51 -3.78 25.55
C LEU A 197 -7.62 -4.88 24.94
N ASN A 198 -7.43 -5.98 25.65
CA ASN A 198 -6.63 -7.12 25.18
C ASN A 198 -7.20 -7.72 23.89
N GLU A 199 -8.52 -7.92 23.82
CA GLU A 199 -9.16 -8.48 22.62
C GLU A 199 -8.91 -7.60 21.37
N ILE A 200 -9.10 -6.28 21.49
CA ILE A 200 -8.87 -5.36 20.38
C ILE A 200 -7.38 -5.29 20.02
N THR A 201 -6.50 -5.23 21.01
CA THR A 201 -5.05 -5.23 20.80
C THR A 201 -4.60 -6.47 20.05
N ASP A 202 -5.14 -7.65 20.37
CA ASP A 202 -4.80 -8.90 19.68
C ASP A 202 -5.34 -8.94 18.25
N LEU A 203 -6.49 -8.33 17.97
CA LEU A 203 -6.99 -8.18 16.60
C LEU A 203 -6.11 -7.24 15.76
N TYR A 204 -5.59 -6.16 16.34
CA TYR A 204 -4.59 -5.29 15.69
C TYR A 204 -3.26 -6.00 15.44
N LYS A 205 -2.77 -6.80 16.41
CA LYS A 205 -1.56 -7.62 16.20
C LYS A 205 -1.73 -8.60 15.04
N LYS A 206 -2.90 -9.27 14.94
CA LYS A 206 -3.22 -10.17 13.81
C LYS A 206 -3.25 -9.43 12.49
N LEU A 207 -3.84 -8.22 12.46
CA LEU A 207 -3.90 -7.40 11.27
C LEU A 207 -2.51 -6.92 10.85
N LEU A 208 -1.66 -6.51 11.80
CA LEU A 208 -0.26 -6.14 11.57
C LEU A 208 0.52 -7.28 10.92
N VAL A 209 0.48 -8.47 11.54
CA VAL A 209 1.17 -9.66 11.02
C VAL A 209 0.73 -9.97 9.60
N THR A 210 -0.56 -9.90 9.31
CA THR A 210 -1.10 -10.22 7.98
C THR A 210 -0.75 -9.14 6.96
N SER A 211 -0.74 -7.86 7.36
CA SER A 211 -0.35 -6.74 6.52
C SER A 211 1.13 -6.81 6.14
N LEU A 212 2.00 -7.17 7.08
CA LEU A 212 3.43 -7.41 6.82
C LEU A 212 3.64 -8.59 5.87
N GLN A 213 2.85 -9.66 6.00
CA GLN A 213 2.89 -10.80 5.05
C GLN A 213 2.41 -10.40 3.66
N GLN A 214 1.37 -9.56 3.56
CA GLN A 214 0.93 -9.00 2.28
C GLN A 214 2.07 -8.18 1.65
N ALA A 215 2.67 -7.26 2.42
CA ALA A 215 3.71 -6.37 1.92
C ALA A 215 4.93 -7.16 1.46
N HIS A 216 5.32 -8.20 2.21
CA HIS A 216 6.37 -9.13 1.82
C HIS A 216 6.08 -9.79 0.46
N ASN A 217 4.87 -10.32 0.26
CA ASN A 217 4.48 -10.93 -1.01
C ASN A 217 4.44 -9.91 -2.15
N TRP A 218 4.10 -8.65 -1.85
CA TRP A 218 4.01 -7.58 -2.85
C TRP A 218 5.38 -7.14 -3.37
N ILE A 219 6.39 -7.09 -2.50
CA ILE A 219 7.77 -6.71 -2.87
C ILE A 219 8.64 -7.89 -3.31
N ALA A 220 8.17 -9.12 -3.12
CA ALA A 220 8.96 -10.32 -3.40
C ALA A 220 9.38 -10.38 -4.87
N LYS A 221 10.72 -10.40 -5.09
CA LYS A 221 11.35 -10.39 -6.42
C LYS A 221 10.94 -9.23 -7.34
N ASN A 222 10.37 -8.16 -6.79
CA ASN A 222 9.98 -6.97 -7.52
C ASN A 222 10.76 -5.78 -6.97
N ASP A 223 11.86 -5.41 -7.65
CA ASP A 223 12.77 -4.38 -7.15
C ASP A 223 12.13 -3.00 -7.12
N ARG A 224 11.20 -2.72 -8.05
CA ARG A 224 10.48 -1.45 -8.06
C ARG A 224 9.56 -1.30 -6.86
N ASN A 225 8.75 -2.32 -6.58
CA ASN A 225 7.86 -2.31 -5.40
C ASN A 225 8.66 -2.29 -4.10
N LYS A 226 9.77 -3.05 -4.04
CA LYS A 226 10.70 -3.04 -2.91
C LYS A 226 11.26 -1.64 -2.66
N MET A 227 11.70 -0.95 -3.71
CA MET A 227 12.20 0.42 -3.59
C MET A 227 11.09 1.40 -3.21
N SER A 228 9.89 1.25 -3.75
CA SER A 228 8.73 2.07 -3.35
C SER A 228 8.42 1.92 -1.86
N PHE A 229 8.37 0.67 -1.37
CA PHE A 229 8.15 0.39 0.04
C PHE A 229 9.21 1.03 0.95
N TRP A 230 10.50 0.88 0.62
CA TRP A 230 11.57 1.48 1.42
C TRP A 230 11.62 2.99 1.30
N TYR A 231 11.23 3.53 0.14
CA TYR A 231 11.09 4.97 -0.02
C TYR A 231 10.07 5.52 0.98
N ASP A 232 8.88 4.92 1.06
CA ASP A 232 7.84 5.35 2.00
C ASP A 232 8.27 5.14 3.47
N VAL A 233 8.91 4.00 3.78
CA VAL A 233 9.33 3.67 5.16
C VAL A 233 10.48 4.56 5.67
N LEU A 234 11.48 4.85 4.84
CA LEU A 234 12.70 5.55 5.28
C LEU A 234 12.61 7.06 5.14
N PHE A 235 11.76 7.55 4.24
CA PHE A 235 11.67 8.97 3.89
C PHE A 235 10.29 9.57 4.20
N ASP A 236 9.54 8.93 5.11
CA ASP A 236 8.29 9.45 5.64
C ASP A 236 8.49 10.89 6.17
N GLU A 237 7.65 11.82 5.70
CA GLU A 237 7.79 13.26 5.99
C GLU A 237 7.57 13.56 7.48
N ASP A 238 6.77 12.74 8.16
CA ASP A 238 6.50 12.84 9.61
C ASP A 238 7.62 12.20 10.46
N ALA A 239 8.55 11.47 9.84
CA ALA A 239 9.68 10.81 10.51
C ALA A 239 10.94 11.68 10.52
N GLN A 240 10.84 13.01 10.32
CA GLN A 240 11.90 13.95 10.68
C GLN A 240 12.11 13.93 12.20
N LEU A 241 12.72 12.85 12.68
CA LEU A 241 13.47 12.83 13.92
C LEU A 241 14.50 13.94 13.80
N ASP A 242 14.57 14.80 14.81
CA ASP A 242 15.65 15.77 14.99
C ASP A 242 16.99 15.08 14.70
N ASP A 243 17.51 15.26 13.50
CA ASP A 243 18.74 14.59 13.09
C ASP A 243 19.88 15.30 13.82
N PRO A 244 20.62 14.64 14.73
CA PRO A 244 21.80 15.24 15.36
C PRO A 244 22.92 15.50 14.33
N GLN A 245 22.74 15.08 13.08
CA GLN A 245 23.69 15.14 11.99
C GLN A 245 23.67 16.47 11.20
N GLU A 246 23.08 17.54 11.74
CA GLU A 246 23.55 18.92 11.45
C GLU A 246 25.02 19.15 11.89
N GLY A 247 25.60 18.23 12.67
CA GLY A 247 26.96 18.33 13.19
C GLY A 247 28.05 17.95 12.18
N MET A 248 28.39 18.86 11.27
CA MET A 248 29.78 19.13 10.81
C MET A 248 29.90 20.42 9.97
N GLY A 249 28.80 20.98 9.45
CA GLY A 249 28.80 22.27 8.73
C GLY A 249 29.70 22.36 7.48
N ASP A 250 30.29 21.24 7.04
CA ASP A 250 31.28 21.14 5.96
C ASP A 250 30.69 20.56 4.65
N GLY A 251 29.40 20.21 4.64
CA GLY A 251 28.71 19.64 3.48
C GLY A 251 29.00 18.15 3.22
N SER A 252 29.63 17.43 4.16
CA SER A 252 29.96 16.00 4.03
C SER A 252 28.86 15.04 4.49
N GLY A 253 27.83 15.55 5.20
CA GLY A 253 26.70 14.78 5.73
C GLY A 253 25.74 14.22 4.67
N PHE A 254 24.88 13.28 5.09
CA PHE A 254 23.88 12.66 4.22
C PHE A 254 22.80 13.66 3.80
N ARG A 255 22.62 13.87 2.50
CA ARG A 255 21.66 14.85 1.96
C ARG A 255 20.35 14.17 1.59
N VAL A 256 19.47 14.06 2.59
CA VAL A 256 18.17 13.38 2.49
C VAL A 256 17.35 13.84 1.28
N ASP A 257 17.22 15.15 1.04
CA ASP A 257 16.41 15.70 -0.06
C ASP A 257 16.92 15.28 -1.45
N ILE A 258 18.25 15.19 -1.59
CA ILE A 258 18.88 14.74 -2.84
C ILE A 258 18.63 13.24 -3.02
N ALA A 259 18.82 12.43 -1.98
CA ALA A 259 18.52 11.00 -2.02
C ALA A 259 17.05 10.74 -2.37
N LYS A 260 16.11 11.48 -1.77
CA LYS A 260 14.67 11.39 -2.10
C LYS A 260 14.43 11.64 -3.59
N THR A 261 14.99 12.73 -4.13
CA THR A 261 14.85 13.09 -5.55
C THR A 261 15.41 12.00 -6.48
N GLU A 262 16.59 11.48 -6.17
CA GLU A 262 17.24 10.43 -6.98
C GLU A 262 16.44 9.12 -6.97
N ILE A 263 15.91 8.72 -5.81
CA ILE A 263 15.07 7.52 -5.69
C ILE A 263 13.75 7.71 -6.45
N GLN A 264 13.11 8.89 -6.37
CA GLN A 264 11.92 9.20 -7.16
C GLN A 264 12.20 9.10 -8.67
N ASN A 265 13.32 9.65 -9.13
CA ASN A 265 13.76 9.54 -10.52
C ASN A 265 13.97 8.07 -10.92
N TRP A 266 14.56 7.25 -10.03
CA TRP A 266 14.70 5.82 -10.25
C TRP A 266 13.35 5.09 -10.33
N LEU A 267 12.40 5.40 -9.44
CA LEU A 267 11.04 4.82 -9.45
C LEU A 267 10.27 5.19 -10.72
N GLU A 268 10.43 6.42 -11.21
CA GLU A 268 9.83 6.88 -12.46
C GLU A 268 10.45 6.17 -13.68
N ARG A 269 11.77 5.99 -13.71
CA ARG A 269 12.45 5.23 -14.78
C ARG A 269 12.08 3.76 -14.78
N ASN A 270 11.91 3.16 -13.62
CA ASN A 270 11.50 1.76 -13.46
C ASN A 270 9.98 1.61 -13.44
N SER A 271 9.24 2.55 -14.03
CA SER A 271 7.78 2.61 -13.86
C SER A 271 6.98 1.60 -14.68
N ARG A 272 7.61 0.83 -15.57
CA ARG A 272 6.96 -0.11 -16.50
C ARG A 272 6.42 -1.34 -15.77
N MET A 273 5.14 -1.65 -16.03
CA MET A 273 4.47 -2.87 -15.55
C MET A 273 4.60 -4.02 -16.55
N CYS A 274 4.35 -5.24 -16.08
CA CYS A 274 4.25 -6.42 -16.93
C CYS A 274 3.09 -6.31 -17.93
N ASP A 275 3.26 -6.89 -19.12
CA ASP A 275 2.31 -6.70 -20.23
C ASP A 275 0.90 -7.24 -19.91
N ALA A 276 0.82 -8.31 -19.10
CA ALA A 276 -0.46 -8.86 -18.66
C ALA A 276 -1.23 -7.91 -17.73
N ALA A 277 -0.57 -7.27 -16.76
CA ALA A 277 -1.21 -6.25 -15.92
C ALA A 277 -1.62 -5.02 -16.74
N ARG A 278 -0.75 -4.54 -17.63
CA ARG A 278 -1.06 -3.41 -18.53
C ARG A 278 -2.31 -3.65 -19.35
N LYS A 279 -2.46 -4.85 -19.92
CA LYS A 279 -3.66 -5.24 -20.67
C LYS A 279 -4.92 -5.21 -19.81
N LEU A 280 -4.86 -5.75 -18.58
CA LEU A 280 -5.99 -5.77 -17.65
C LEU A 280 -6.39 -4.36 -17.21
N LEU A 281 -5.43 -3.51 -16.88
CA LEU A 281 -5.66 -2.12 -16.47
C LEU A 281 -6.23 -1.28 -17.63
N THR A 282 -5.73 -1.49 -18.84
CA THR A 282 -6.25 -0.84 -20.05
C THR A 282 -7.68 -1.26 -20.35
N ASP A 283 -7.97 -2.58 -20.31
CA ASP A 283 -9.33 -3.11 -20.51
C ASP A 283 -10.32 -2.56 -19.48
N TYR A 284 -9.91 -2.53 -18.20
CA TYR A 284 -10.72 -1.96 -17.14
C TYR A 284 -11.02 -0.48 -17.37
N SER A 285 -9.99 0.31 -17.67
CA SER A 285 -10.08 1.75 -17.92
C SER A 285 -11.02 2.07 -19.08
N GLN A 286 -10.94 1.31 -20.18
CA GLN A 286 -11.73 1.55 -21.39
C GLN A 286 -13.17 1.03 -21.29
N HIS A 287 -13.39 -0.10 -20.62
CA HIS A 287 -14.65 -0.83 -20.73
C HIS A 287 -15.45 -0.96 -19.43
N GLN A 288 -14.85 -0.74 -18.26
CA GLN A 288 -15.48 -1.04 -16.97
C GLN A 288 -15.56 0.17 -16.02
N SER A 289 -14.67 1.16 -16.20
CA SER A 289 -14.57 2.36 -15.36
C SER A 289 -15.85 3.21 -15.26
N HIS A 290 -16.79 3.05 -16.19
CA HIS A 290 -18.09 3.73 -16.19
C HIS A 290 -19.08 3.21 -15.13
N ARG A 291 -18.75 2.12 -14.43
CA ARG A 291 -19.55 1.53 -13.34
C ARG A 291 -18.73 1.49 -12.05
N PRO A 292 -19.37 1.40 -10.87
CA PRO A 292 -18.67 1.15 -9.62
C PRO A 292 -17.69 -0.05 -9.75
N PRO A 293 -16.46 0.04 -9.21
CA PRO A 293 -15.95 1.08 -8.29
C PRO A 293 -15.50 2.39 -8.95
N GLY A 294 -15.66 2.56 -10.26
CA GLY A 294 -15.43 3.81 -10.97
C GLY A 294 -14.07 3.89 -11.65
N VAL A 295 -13.60 5.11 -11.86
CA VAL A 295 -12.38 5.37 -12.64
C VAL A 295 -11.14 4.93 -11.88
N LEU A 296 -10.23 4.24 -12.58
CA LEU A 296 -8.89 3.96 -12.09
C LEU A 296 -8.11 5.29 -11.98
N ALA A 297 -7.70 5.65 -10.76
CA ALA A 297 -7.04 6.92 -10.49
C ALA A 297 -5.74 7.05 -11.32
N PRO A 298 -5.48 8.20 -11.97
CA PRO A 298 -4.29 8.42 -12.79
C PRO A 298 -3.05 8.70 -11.92
N ILE A 299 -2.61 7.69 -11.19
CA ILE A 299 -1.50 7.75 -10.26
C ILE A 299 -0.16 7.82 -11.02
N ALA A 300 0.56 8.93 -10.94
CA ALA A 300 1.92 9.03 -11.43
C ALA A 300 2.90 8.31 -10.48
N PRO A 301 4.02 7.73 -10.96
CA PRO A 301 4.44 7.61 -12.36
C PRO A 301 3.86 6.35 -13.06
N LEU A 302 2.86 5.68 -12.50
CA LEU A 302 2.35 4.41 -13.02
C LEU A 302 1.32 4.56 -14.14
N ALA A 303 0.56 5.64 -14.15
CA ALA A 303 -0.62 5.83 -14.99
C ALA A 303 -0.38 5.59 -16.48
N TRP A 304 0.79 5.99 -17.00
CA TRP A 304 1.09 5.83 -18.43
C TRP A 304 0.98 4.37 -18.92
N ASN A 305 1.04 3.38 -18.01
CA ASN A 305 0.90 1.96 -18.34
C ASN A 305 -0.47 1.57 -18.91
N TRP A 306 -1.53 2.34 -18.64
CA TRP A 306 -2.92 2.07 -19.10
C TRP A 306 -3.59 3.28 -19.76
N PHE A 307 -2.89 4.40 -19.89
CA PHE A 307 -3.34 5.54 -20.69
C PHE A 307 -3.00 5.32 -22.16
N PRO A 308 -3.83 5.82 -23.10
CA PRO A 308 -3.49 5.83 -24.52
C PRO A 308 -2.13 6.49 -24.79
N GLU A 309 -1.41 5.96 -25.78
CA GLU A 309 -0.11 6.49 -26.19
C GLU A 309 -0.19 8.00 -26.49
N GLY A 310 0.79 8.75 -26.00
CA GLY A 310 0.88 10.21 -26.20
C GLY A 310 0.07 11.07 -25.22
N GLN A 311 -0.75 10.48 -24.33
CA GLN A 311 -1.50 11.27 -23.33
C GLN A 311 -0.70 11.62 -22.07
N VAL A 312 0.29 10.79 -21.73
CA VAL A 312 1.13 10.97 -20.54
C VAL A 312 2.59 10.98 -20.97
N LYS A 313 3.40 11.87 -20.39
CA LYS A 313 4.85 11.89 -20.62
C LYS A 313 5.45 10.60 -20.04
N ILE A 314 6.00 9.76 -20.91
CA ILE A 314 6.68 8.53 -20.49
C ILE A 314 8.15 8.87 -20.22
N ARG A 315 8.57 8.67 -18.97
CA ARG A 315 9.97 8.79 -18.54
C ARG A 315 10.57 7.44 -18.12
N ALA A 316 9.83 6.35 -18.36
CA ALA A 316 10.31 5.00 -18.11
C ALA A 316 11.46 4.63 -19.04
N ASP A 317 12.47 3.95 -18.51
CA ASP A 317 13.56 3.41 -19.32
C ASP A 317 13.04 2.21 -20.14
N ASN A 318 13.37 2.19 -21.43
CA ASN A 318 13.14 1.05 -22.31
C ASN A 318 14.41 0.20 -22.41
N VAL A 319 14.88 -0.31 -21.26
CA VAL A 319 16.05 -1.20 -21.25
C VAL A 319 15.65 -2.52 -21.91
N LYS A 320 16.33 -2.91 -22.99
CA LYS A 320 16.11 -4.23 -23.59
C LYS A 320 16.75 -5.28 -22.68
N GLU A 321 16.06 -6.39 -22.48
CA GLU A 321 16.54 -7.50 -21.68
C GLU A 321 17.93 -7.96 -22.18
N GLY A 322 18.94 -7.93 -21.32
CA GLY A 322 20.33 -8.28 -21.66
C GLY A 322 21.26 -7.13 -22.09
N GLU A 323 20.77 -5.88 -22.13
CA GLU A 323 21.61 -4.72 -22.40
C GLU A 323 22.54 -4.42 -21.21
N LYS A 324 23.87 -4.47 -21.44
CA LYS A 324 24.85 -4.16 -20.39
C LYS A 324 24.86 -2.65 -20.13
N PHE A 325 24.30 -2.26 -18.99
CA PHE A 325 24.35 -0.88 -18.53
C PHE A 325 25.62 -0.63 -17.70
N THR A 326 26.35 0.44 -18.00
CA THR A 326 27.51 0.88 -17.21
C THR A 326 27.18 2.21 -16.53
N PRO A 327 27.11 2.26 -15.19
CA PRO A 327 26.89 3.50 -14.45
C PRO A 327 27.92 4.56 -14.82
N LYS A 328 27.46 5.73 -15.29
CA LYS A 328 28.31 6.89 -15.55
C LYS A 328 27.79 8.09 -14.78
N TRP A 329 28.64 8.69 -13.95
CA TRP A 329 28.35 10.00 -13.39
C TRP A 329 28.99 11.09 -14.24
N ASP A 330 28.17 11.96 -14.83
CA ASP A 330 28.61 13.02 -15.72
C ASP A 330 28.18 14.38 -15.16
N LEU A 331 29.15 15.24 -14.84
CA LEU A 331 28.92 16.55 -14.24
C LEU A 331 28.45 17.58 -15.27
N ASP A 332 28.62 17.30 -16.57
CA ASP A 332 28.20 18.20 -17.65
C ASP A 332 26.69 18.11 -17.93
N ILE A 333 26.02 17.06 -17.43
CA ILE A 333 24.57 16.90 -17.54
C ILE A 333 23.89 17.80 -16.51
N THR A 334 23.19 18.83 -17.00
CA THR A 334 22.48 19.82 -16.16
C THR A 334 21.09 19.36 -15.70
N ASP A 335 20.41 18.53 -16.50
CA ASP A 335 19.14 17.94 -16.10
C ASP A 335 19.36 16.79 -15.12
N LYS A 336 18.88 16.97 -13.88
CA LYS A 336 19.09 16.02 -12.79
C LYS A 336 18.57 14.61 -13.13
N PHE A 337 17.43 14.54 -13.81
CA PHE A 337 16.85 13.24 -14.17
C PHE A 337 17.68 12.51 -15.22
N GLU A 338 18.16 13.19 -16.27
CA GLU A 338 19.06 12.58 -17.25
C GLU A 338 20.41 12.21 -16.63
N GLN A 339 20.90 12.97 -15.65
CA GLN A 339 22.11 12.62 -14.90
C GLN A 339 21.91 11.33 -14.07
N ASP A 340 20.79 11.22 -13.36
CA ASP A 340 20.42 10.02 -12.60
C ASP A 340 20.16 8.82 -13.51
N ARG A 341 19.60 9.07 -14.69
CA ARG A 341 19.41 8.06 -15.73
C ARG A 341 20.75 7.54 -16.25
N ALA A 342 21.71 8.42 -16.53
CA ALA A 342 23.06 8.04 -16.94
C ALA A 342 23.82 7.30 -15.83
N TYR A 343 23.55 7.63 -14.56
CA TYR A 343 24.07 6.89 -13.42
C TYR A 343 23.46 5.50 -13.28
N GLY A 344 22.15 5.38 -13.52
CA GLY A 344 21.37 4.13 -13.61
C GLY A 344 21.20 3.32 -12.33
N ARG A 345 22.00 3.56 -11.29
CA ARG A 345 21.75 3.03 -9.94
C ARG A 345 20.63 3.83 -9.24
N VAL A 346 20.26 3.38 -8.05
CA VAL A 346 19.13 3.92 -7.28
C VAL A 346 19.36 5.36 -6.81
N SER A 347 20.51 5.63 -6.19
CA SER A 347 20.88 6.97 -5.72
C SER A 347 22.39 7.08 -5.61
N ARG A 348 22.96 8.11 -6.22
CA ARG A 348 24.37 8.46 -6.05
C ARG A 348 24.63 8.98 -4.65
N GLU A 349 23.73 9.78 -4.09
CA GLU A 349 23.88 10.31 -2.74
C GLU A 349 24.05 9.18 -1.71
N ILE A 350 23.20 8.15 -1.78
CA ILE A 350 23.31 6.98 -0.90
C ILE A 350 24.62 6.23 -1.16
N ASP A 351 25.00 6.00 -2.41
CA ASP A 351 26.24 5.30 -2.76
C ASP A 351 27.48 6.07 -2.25
N THR A 352 27.53 7.39 -2.46
CA THR A 352 28.64 8.26 -2.00
C THR A 352 28.70 8.32 -0.48
N TRP A 353 27.56 8.53 0.20
CA TRP A 353 27.50 8.53 1.65
C TRP A 353 27.97 7.21 2.24
N TRP A 354 27.51 6.08 1.71
CA TRP A 354 27.91 4.74 2.17
C TRP A 354 29.42 4.51 2.01
N MET A 355 30.00 4.95 0.91
CA MET A 355 31.45 4.83 0.67
C MET A 355 32.26 5.65 1.68
N ARG A 356 31.84 6.90 1.97
CA ARG A 356 32.47 7.77 2.99
C ARG A 356 32.32 7.23 4.41
N ALA A 357 31.14 6.69 4.73
CA ALA A 357 30.89 6.11 6.05
C ALA A 357 31.76 4.88 6.31
N ARG A 358 32.06 4.10 5.27
CA ARG A 358 32.94 2.93 5.36
C ARG A 358 34.42 3.30 5.34
N ASP A 359 34.79 4.33 4.59
CA ASP A 359 36.15 4.82 4.47
C ASP A 359 36.17 6.35 4.51
N ALA A 360 36.55 6.88 5.67
CA ALA A 360 36.65 8.33 5.89
C ALA A 360 37.71 9.01 4.98
N ASN A 361 38.59 8.22 4.35
CA ASN A 361 39.61 8.69 3.40
C ASN A 361 39.22 8.47 1.93
N TYR A 362 37.95 8.14 1.63
CA TYR A 362 37.52 7.74 0.29
C TYR A 362 37.70 8.82 -0.78
N ASP A 363 37.28 10.05 -0.49
CA ASP A 363 37.38 11.18 -1.43
C ASP A 363 38.69 11.95 -1.24
N ASP A 364 39.07 12.22 0.02
CA ASP A 364 40.28 12.95 0.40
C ASP A 364 40.88 12.34 1.69
N TRP A 365 42.16 12.57 1.96
CA TRP A 365 42.83 12.05 3.15
C TRP A 365 42.47 12.88 4.40
N VAL A 366 41.50 12.43 5.19
CA VAL A 366 40.94 13.14 6.35
C VAL A 366 41.42 12.55 7.69
N VAL A 367 41.64 11.23 7.77
CA VAL A 367 42.03 10.52 9.00
C VAL A 367 43.40 9.84 8.83
N PRO A 368 44.41 10.15 9.66
CA PRO A 368 45.70 9.46 9.64
C PRO A 368 45.54 7.96 9.94
N MET A 369 46.27 7.11 9.22
CA MET A 369 46.30 5.67 9.48
C MET A 369 46.76 5.42 10.93
N PRO A 370 46.14 4.50 11.69
CA PRO A 370 46.64 4.10 13.00
C PRO A 370 48.08 3.59 12.87
N SER A 371 48.99 4.03 13.75
CA SER A 371 50.37 3.55 13.71
C SER A 371 50.41 2.05 14.03
N VAL A 372 51.30 1.32 13.36
CA VAL A 372 51.49 -0.13 13.50
C VAL A 372 51.77 -0.53 14.96
N ASP A 373 52.28 0.41 15.77
CA ASP A 373 52.58 0.24 17.20
C ASP A 373 51.34 0.15 18.11
N ALA A 374 50.13 0.36 17.59
CA ALA A 374 48.89 0.32 18.37
C ALA A 374 48.13 -1.02 18.29
N SER A 375 48.70 -2.06 17.68
CA SER A 375 48.12 -3.41 17.72
C SER A 375 48.43 -4.07 19.08
N PRO A 376 47.44 -4.52 19.86
CA PRO A 376 47.72 -5.23 21.11
C PRO A 376 48.35 -6.60 20.78
N HIS A 377 49.51 -6.86 21.39
CA HIS A 377 50.15 -8.18 21.40
C HIS A 377 49.38 -9.19 22.25
#